data_AF-A0A9D1ZH27-F1
#
_entry.id   AF-A0A9D1ZH27-F1
#
_cell.length_a   1.000
_cell.length_b   1.000
_cell.length_c   1.000
_cell.angle_alpha   90.00
_cell.angle_beta   90.00
_cell.angle_gamma   90.00
#
_symmetry.space_group_name_H-M   'P 1'
#
loop_
_entity.id
_entity.type
_entity.pdbx_description
1 polymer ?
#
loop_
_entity_poly.entity_id
_entity_poly.type
_entity_poly.pdbx_seq_one_letter_code
_entity_poly.pdbx_strand_id
1 'polypeptide(L)'
;MNPETTYTRIERSLFKDKADAARTLSPRELEIKTRMMLCVSRLMDNPMLEDAELVNFLLHGCAGQAEPVGKSQAYRDLAMIRRLVGNIQLAAKSWYRYMIVEGAKRAYEVAIANNDAKGAAAALDKLGKYTRCDKEDDTFDYSKMLPPNFEPTDDVTLLDGLEPVDNLEEKRRQLRTFFKGEAEEASIIENEELTIKNDDGDTAESPEEVLQPDATPADGHLGAR
;
A
#
# COMPACT_ATOMS: atom_id res chain seq x y z
N MET A 1 -21.00 7.00 17.99
CA MET A 1 -19.60 7.46 18.10
C MET A 1 -19.01 6.78 19.34
N ASN A 2 -18.08 5.83 19.19
CA ASN A 2 -17.47 5.16 20.35
C ASN A 2 -16.60 6.16 21.12
N PRO A 3 -16.61 6.15 22.46
CA PRO A 3 -15.78 7.05 23.25
C PRO A 3 -14.30 6.82 22.92
N GLU A 4 -13.56 7.91 22.78
CA GLU A 4 -12.14 7.85 22.44
C GLU A 4 -11.37 7.20 23.59
N THR A 5 -10.84 6.00 23.35
CA THR A 5 -10.12 5.24 24.38
C THR A 5 -8.64 5.63 24.41
N THR A 6 -7.98 5.41 25.55
CA THR A 6 -6.52 5.52 25.67
C THR A 6 -5.77 4.77 24.57
N TYR A 7 -6.25 3.58 24.22
CA TYR A 7 -5.70 2.77 23.13
C TYR A 7 -5.75 3.52 21.79
N THR A 8 -6.91 4.06 21.42
CA THR A 8 -7.12 4.77 20.14
C THR A 8 -6.22 6.00 20.01
N ARG A 9 -5.97 6.73 21.11
CA ARG A 9 -5.04 7.87 21.11
C ARG A 9 -3.59 7.44 20.90
N ILE A 10 -3.17 6.36 21.56
CA ILE A 10 -1.83 5.80 21.43
C ILE A 10 -1.62 5.26 20.02
N GLU A 11 -2.59 4.54 19.46
CA GLU A 11 -2.57 3.99 18.10
C GLU A 11 -2.31 5.08 17.04
N ARG A 12 -3.04 6.20 17.09
CA ARG A 12 -2.82 7.36 16.19
C ARG A 12 -1.44 8.02 16.32
N SER A 13 -0.75 7.77 17.42
CA SER A 13 0.53 8.39 17.75
C SER A 13 1.68 7.38 17.78
N LEU A 14 1.44 6.13 17.34
CA LEU A 14 2.37 5.02 17.45
C LEU A 14 3.67 5.31 16.71
N PHE A 15 3.55 5.76 15.45
CA PHE A 15 4.68 6.05 14.55
C PHE A 15 5.21 7.47 14.64
N LYS A 16 4.65 8.30 15.52
CA LYS A 16 5.16 9.66 15.75
C LYS A 16 6.41 9.62 16.62
N ASP A 17 7.33 10.56 16.40
CA ASP A 17 8.47 10.76 17.27
C ASP A 17 8.04 11.10 18.70
N LYS A 18 8.94 10.92 19.67
CA LYS A 18 8.66 11.16 21.08
C LYS A 18 8.17 12.59 21.36
N ALA A 19 8.76 13.57 20.68
CA ALA A 19 8.37 14.99 20.82
C ALA A 19 6.95 15.25 20.31
N ASP A 20 6.59 14.70 19.15
CA ASP A 20 5.26 14.90 18.57
C ASP A 20 4.18 14.10 19.30
N ALA A 21 4.51 12.88 19.75
CA ALA A 21 3.61 12.10 20.58
C ALA A 21 3.31 12.79 21.92
N ALA A 22 4.29 13.50 22.50
CA ALA A 22 4.10 14.22 23.76
C ALA A 22 3.18 15.44 23.65
N ARG A 23 2.93 15.96 22.44
CA ARG A 23 1.94 17.02 22.20
C ARG A 23 0.51 16.51 22.33
N THR A 24 0.29 15.22 22.10
CA THR A 24 -1.04 14.60 22.05
C THR A 24 -1.31 13.63 23.18
N LEU A 25 -0.28 13.04 23.78
CA LEU A 25 -0.38 12.01 24.81
C LEU A 25 0.08 12.55 26.17
N SER A 26 -0.60 12.14 27.23
CA SER A 26 -0.15 12.38 28.59
C SER A 26 1.14 11.61 28.92
N PRO A 27 1.90 11.99 29.97
CA PRO A 27 3.13 11.28 30.36
C PRO A 27 2.91 9.78 30.60
N ARG A 28 1.78 9.43 31.23
CA ARG A 28 1.37 8.03 31.45
C ARG A 28 1.12 7.29 30.14
N GLU A 29 0.52 7.93 29.15
CA GLU A 29 0.26 7.33 27.84
C GLU A 29 1.53 7.17 27.01
N LEU A 30 2.50 8.08 27.15
CA LEU A 30 3.83 7.94 26.55
C LEU A 30 4.57 6.72 27.11
N GLU A 31 4.47 6.46 28.41
CA GLU A 31 5.03 5.24 28.99
C GLU A 31 4.35 3.98 28.46
N ILE A 32 3.01 3.98 28.37
CA ILE A 32 2.27 2.86 27.77
C ILE A 32 2.73 2.65 26.32
N LYS A 33 2.78 3.71 25.51
CA LYS A 33 3.31 3.66 24.14
C LYS A 33 4.71 3.05 24.10
N THR A 34 5.61 3.48 24.99
CA THR A 34 6.99 3.00 25.05
C THR A 34 7.05 1.51 25.35
N ARG A 35 6.32 1.04 26.37
CA ARG A 35 6.22 -0.40 26.69
C ARG A 35 5.63 -1.21 25.54
N MET A 36 4.59 -0.69 24.89
CA MET A 36 3.98 -1.35 23.73
C MET A 36 4.99 -1.52 22.59
N MET A 37 5.72 -0.46 22.23
CA MET A 37 6.74 -0.52 21.17
C MET A 37 7.86 -1.52 21.51
N LEU A 38 8.34 -1.54 22.76
CA LEU A 38 9.36 -2.49 23.21
C LEU A 38 8.87 -3.94 23.16
N CYS A 39 7.63 -4.20 23.59
CA CYS A 39 7.03 -5.52 23.51
C CYS A 39 6.81 -5.96 22.06
N VAL A 40 6.38 -5.07 21.17
CA VAL A 40 6.26 -5.35 19.74
C VAL A 40 7.62 -5.70 19.14
N SER A 41 8.68 -4.93 19.44
CA SER A 41 10.04 -5.24 19.00
C SER A 41 10.45 -6.66 19.42
N ARG A 42 10.20 -7.03 20.68
CA ARG A 42 10.52 -8.36 21.20
C ARG A 42 9.71 -9.48 20.51
N LEU A 43 8.46 -9.21 20.17
CA LEU A 43 7.62 -10.12 19.38
C LEU A 43 8.07 -10.22 17.91
N MET A 44 8.69 -9.18 17.34
CA MET A 44 9.28 -9.24 16.01
C MET A 44 10.55 -10.11 15.99
N ASP A 45 11.34 -10.06 17.06
CA ASP A 45 12.53 -10.92 17.22
C ASP A 45 12.15 -12.38 17.47
N ASN A 46 11.09 -12.62 18.24
CA ASN A 46 10.54 -13.94 18.47
C ASN A 46 9.00 -13.90 18.50
N PRO A 47 8.34 -14.18 17.35
CA PRO A 47 6.89 -14.23 17.25
C PRO A 47 6.21 -15.30 18.12
N MET A 48 6.98 -16.28 18.62
CA MET A 48 6.50 -17.37 19.48
C MET A 48 6.58 -17.05 20.96
N LEU A 49 7.03 -15.85 21.33
CA LEU A 49 7.15 -15.47 22.73
C LEU A 49 5.81 -15.65 23.45
N GLU A 50 5.84 -16.37 24.57
CA GLU A 50 4.64 -16.66 25.32
C GLU A 50 4.14 -15.41 26.05
N ASP A 51 2.83 -15.32 26.27
CA ASP A 51 2.23 -14.23 27.02
C ASP A 51 2.83 -14.11 28.43
N ALA A 52 3.17 -15.23 29.06
CA ALA A 52 3.81 -15.24 30.38
C ALA A 52 5.17 -14.55 30.37
N GLU A 53 5.97 -14.75 29.32
CA GLU A 53 7.29 -14.11 29.16
C GLU A 53 7.15 -12.62 28.85
N LEU A 54 6.18 -12.22 28.03
CA LEU A 54 5.94 -10.81 27.74
C LEU A 54 5.41 -10.05 28.98
N VAL A 55 4.55 -10.69 29.77
CA VAL A 55 4.12 -10.15 31.08
C VAL A 55 5.31 -10.03 32.02
N ASN A 56 6.17 -11.04 32.10
CA ASN A 56 7.39 -10.99 32.90
C ASN A 56 8.32 -9.83 32.45
N PHE A 57 8.48 -9.65 31.15
CA PHE A 57 9.23 -8.54 30.57
C PHE A 57 8.67 -7.16 30.98
N LEU A 58 7.35 -7.00 30.95
CA LEU A 58 6.66 -5.78 31.42
C LEU A 58 6.85 -5.54 32.92
N LEU A 59 6.71 -6.60 33.73
CA LEU A 59 6.87 -6.52 35.19
C LEU A 59 8.26 -6.03 35.61
N HIS A 60 9.30 -6.35 34.84
CA HIS A 60 10.68 -5.97 35.11
C HIS A 60 11.14 -4.70 34.36
N GLY A 61 10.19 -3.90 33.86
CA GLY A 61 10.51 -2.61 33.23
C GLY A 61 11.18 -2.75 31.85
N CYS A 62 10.84 -3.78 31.09
CA CYS A 62 11.30 -3.97 29.71
C CYS A 62 12.83 -3.87 29.57
N ALA A 63 13.57 -4.57 30.44
CA ALA A 63 15.04 -4.51 30.52
C ALA A 63 15.60 -3.09 30.85
N GLY A 64 14.91 -2.35 31.72
CA GLY A 64 15.31 -1.01 32.16
C GLY A 64 15.02 0.11 31.15
N GLN A 65 14.32 -0.20 30.06
CA GLN A 65 13.92 0.77 29.04
C GLN A 65 12.57 1.43 29.33
N ALA A 66 11.83 0.93 30.32
CA ALA A 66 10.57 1.50 30.78
C ALA A 66 10.38 1.26 32.28
N GLU A 67 9.45 2.01 32.89
CA GLU A 67 9.10 1.80 34.29
C GLU A 67 8.44 0.42 34.51
N PRO A 68 8.82 -0.31 35.57
CA PRO A 68 8.16 -1.54 35.99
C PRO A 68 6.67 -1.32 36.24
N VAL A 69 5.85 -2.27 35.79
CA VAL A 69 4.40 -2.22 36.01
C VAL A 69 3.92 -3.33 36.92
N GLY A 70 2.83 -3.07 37.65
CA GLY A 70 2.15 -4.13 38.39
C GLY A 70 1.47 -5.15 37.48
N LYS A 71 1.25 -6.36 37.99
CA LYS A 71 0.66 -7.50 37.24
C LYS A 71 -0.63 -7.13 36.49
N SER A 72 -1.55 -6.43 37.13
CA SER A 72 -2.81 -6.02 36.51
C SER A 72 -2.61 -5.07 35.32
N GLN A 73 -1.61 -4.19 35.38
CA GLN A 73 -1.31 -3.29 34.27
C GLN A 73 -0.57 -4.03 33.14
N ALA A 74 0.32 -4.98 33.46
CA ALA A 74 1.00 -5.80 32.47
C ALA A 74 0.01 -6.57 31.57
N TYR A 75 -1.04 -7.17 32.14
CA TYR A 75 -2.08 -7.84 31.35
C TYR A 75 -2.92 -6.89 30.49
N ARG A 76 -3.18 -5.66 30.97
CA ARG A 76 -3.86 -4.64 30.15
C ARG A 76 -3.00 -4.21 28.97
N ASP A 77 -1.71 -4.00 29.21
CA ASP A 77 -0.75 -3.63 28.18
C ASP A 77 -0.62 -4.76 27.15
N LEU A 78 -0.51 -6.02 27.59
CA LEU A 78 -0.52 -7.20 26.72
C LEU A 78 -1.76 -7.26 25.83
N ALA A 79 -2.95 -7.02 26.38
CA ALA A 79 -4.18 -7.02 25.59
C ALA A 79 -4.17 -5.94 24.49
N MET A 80 -3.63 -4.74 24.79
CA MET A 80 -3.44 -3.68 23.80
C MET A 80 -2.40 -4.05 22.74
N ILE A 81 -1.29 -4.69 23.13
CA ILE A 81 -0.25 -5.17 22.20
C ILE A 81 -0.81 -6.22 21.24
N ARG A 82 -1.56 -7.21 21.75
CA ARG A 82 -2.17 -8.25 20.91
C ARG A 82 -3.18 -7.67 19.91
N ARG A 83 -3.85 -6.58 20.28
CA ARG A 83 -4.73 -5.84 19.36
C ARG A 83 -3.95 -5.11 18.26
N LEU A 84 -2.77 -4.57 18.56
CA LEU A 84 -1.90 -3.92 17.55
C LEU A 84 -1.28 -4.92 16.57
N VAL A 85 -0.72 -6.02 17.08
CA VAL A 85 0.03 -6.97 16.22
C VAL A 85 -0.90 -7.94 15.47
N GLY A 86 -2.12 -8.15 15.97
CA GLY A 86 -3.07 -9.08 15.38
C GLY A 86 -2.70 -10.55 15.62
N ASN A 87 -3.28 -11.45 14.84
CA ASN A 87 -3.07 -12.90 15.01
C ASN A 87 -1.73 -13.35 14.39
N ILE A 88 -0.67 -13.26 15.20
CA ILE A 88 0.69 -13.71 14.87
C ILE A 88 0.76 -15.22 14.56
N GLN A 89 -0.22 -16.05 14.95
CA GLN A 89 -0.14 -17.49 14.68
C GLN A 89 -0.21 -17.84 13.18
N LEU A 90 -0.78 -17.00 12.31
CA LEU A 90 -0.62 -17.16 10.86
C LEU A 90 0.78 -16.74 10.39
N ALA A 91 1.37 -15.75 11.06
CA ALA A 91 2.77 -15.35 10.86
C ALA A 91 3.77 -16.39 11.37
N ALA A 92 3.37 -17.32 12.24
CA ALA A 92 4.20 -18.40 12.76
C ALA A 92 4.88 -19.23 11.67
N LYS A 93 4.11 -19.64 10.65
CA LYS A 93 4.64 -20.45 9.54
C LYS A 93 5.63 -19.67 8.69
N SER A 94 5.34 -18.39 8.44
CA SER A 94 6.25 -17.49 7.72
C SER A 94 7.52 -17.21 8.52
N TRP A 95 7.40 -17.08 9.84
CA TRP A 95 8.53 -16.95 10.76
C TRP A 95 9.41 -18.21 10.77
N TYR A 96 8.82 -19.40 10.90
CA TYR A 96 9.59 -20.64 10.80
C TYR A 96 10.28 -20.78 9.44
N ARG A 97 9.61 -20.38 8.35
CA ARG A 97 10.22 -20.34 7.04
C ARG A 97 11.44 -19.41 7.03
N TYR A 98 11.31 -18.19 7.56
CA TYR A 98 12.41 -17.26 7.69
C TYR A 98 13.58 -17.84 8.50
N MET A 99 13.30 -18.39 9.70
CA MET A 99 14.30 -18.99 10.57
C MET A 99 15.04 -20.15 9.89
N ILE A 100 14.31 -21.02 9.18
CA ILE A 100 14.92 -22.13 8.44
C ILE A 100 15.75 -21.62 7.27
N VAL A 101 15.27 -20.61 6.54
CA VAL A 101 15.99 -20.01 5.41
C VAL A 101 17.28 -19.34 5.88
N GLU A 102 17.23 -18.52 6.93
CA GLU A 102 18.41 -17.87 7.51
C GLU A 102 19.39 -18.89 8.10
N GLY A 103 18.88 -19.92 8.80
CA GLY A 103 19.69 -21.02 9.29
C GLY A 103 20.38 -21.79 8.15
N ALA A 104 19.66 -22.06 7.06
CA ALA A 104 20.20 -22.74 5.88
C ALA A 104 21.27 -21.93 5.17
N LYS A 105 21.11 -20.60 5.05
CA LYS A 105 22.15 -19.70 4.49
C LYS A 105 23.45 -19.79 5.30
N ARG A 106 23.36 -19.66 6.63
CA ARG A 106 24.53 -19.78 7.52
C ARG A 106 25.15 -21.17 7.48
N ALA A 107 24.33 -22.22 7.46
CA ALA A 107 24.81 -23.60 7.36
C ALA A 107 25.55 -23.85 6.04
N TYR A 108 25.06 -23.27 4.94
CA TYR A 108 25.73 -23.33 3.64
C TYR A 108 27.11 -22.65 3.69
N GLU A 109 27.20 -21.42 4.23
CA GLU A 109 28.48 -20.70 4.38
C GLU A 109 29.49 -21.52 5.19
N VAL A 110 29.07 -22.08 6.34
CA VAL A 110 29.93 -22.93 7.18
C VAL A 110 30.35 -24.21 6.47
N ALA A 111 29.44 -24.85 5.72
CA ALA A 111 29.75 -26.06 4.97
C ALA A 111 30.76 -25.79 3.85
N ILE A 112 30.63 -24.68 3.12
CA ILE A 112 31.59 -24.25 2.10
C ILE A 112 32.96 -23.97 2.74
N ALA A 113 32.99 -23.24 3.86
CA ALA A 113 34.23 -22.94 4.58
C ALA A 113 34.97 -24.22 5.04
N ASN A 114 34.21 -25.26 5.42
CA ASN A 114 34.75 -26.54 5.87
C ASN A 114 34.95 -27.57 4.74
N ASN A 115 34.73 -27.20 3.48
CA ASN A 115 34.74 -28.10 2.31
C ASN A 115 33.80 -29.33 2.46
N ASP A 116 32.69 -29.18 3.20
CA ASP A 116 31.67 -30.21 3.34
C ASP A 116 30.60 -30.08 2.25
N ALA A 117 30.84 -30.74 1.12
CA ALA A 117 29.91 -30.75 -0.01
C ALA A 117 28.54 -31.36 0.33
N LYS A 118 28.49 -32.32 1.27
CA LYS A 118 27.21 -32.94 1.69
C LYS A 118 26.40 -31.98 2.54
N GLY A 119 27.05 -31.29 3.48
CA GLY A 119 26.44 -30.23 4.28
C GLY A 119 25.90 -29.09 3.42
N ALA A 120 26.67 -28.66 2.41
CA ALA A 120 26.26 -27.60 1.48
C ALA A 120 25.03 -28.02 0.65
N ALA A 121 25.02 -29.25 0.12
CA ALA A 121 23.88 -29.78 -0.63
C ALA A 121 22.61 -29.89 0.23
N ALA A 122 22.74 -30.34 1.48
CA ALA A 122 21.62 -30.44 2.41
C ALA A 122 21.03 -29.06 2.79
N ALA A 123 21.88 -28.04 2.93
CA ALA A 123 21.43 -26.67 3.17
C ALA A 123 20.65 -26.11 1.97
N LEU A 124 21.14 -26.34 0.74
CA LEU A 124 20.46 -25.92 -0.49
C LEU A 124 19.12 -26.62 -0.71
N ASP A 125 19.02 -27.93 -0.40
CA ASP A 125 17.75 -28.68 -0.43
C ASP A 125 16.68 -28.02 0.47
N LYS A 126 17.07 -27.66 1.69
CA LYS A 126 16.16 -26.99 2.63
C LYS A 126 15.80 -25.59 2.13
N LEU A 127 16.77 -24.85 1.59
CA LEU A 127 16.51 -23.53 1.02
C LEU A 127 15.45 -23.62 -0.09
N GLY A 128 15.66 -24.47 -1.09
CA GLY A 128 14.73 -24.64 -2.22
C GLY A 128 13.32 -25.05 -1.79
N LYS A 129 13.20 -26.02 -0.87
CA LYS A 129 11.90 -26.49 -0.36
C LYS A 129 11.11 -25.42 0.39
N TYR A 130 11.78 -24.62 1.23
CA TYR A 130 11.11 -23.62 2.05
C TYR A 130 10.88 -22.29 1.34
N THR A 131 11.61 -22.00 0.26
CA THR A 131 11.31 -20.89 -0.66
C THR A 131 10.29 -21.27 -1.75
N ARG A 132 9.84 -22.53 -1.80
CA ARG A 132 8.99 -23.09 -2.87
C ARG A 132 9.65 -23.08 -4.26
N CYS A 133 10.98 -23.01 -4.35
CA CYS A 133 11.67 -23.13 -5.64
C CYS A 133 11.49 -24.51 -6.28
N ASP A 134 11.05 -25.51 -5.51
CA ASP A 134 10.67 -26.85 -5.98
C ASP A 134 9.26 -26.93 -6.58
N LYS A 135 8.46 -25.86 -6.48
CA LYS A 135 7.06 -25.82 -6.92
C LYS A 135 6.88 -24.87 -8.09
N GLU A 136 5.85 -25.11 -8.87
CA GLU A 136 5.37 -24.15 -9.87
C GLU A 136 4.91 -22.86 -9.17
N ASP A 137 5.17 -21.74 -9.84
CA ASP A 137 4.72 -20.43 -9.39
C ASP A 137 3.20 -20.34 -9.49
N ASP A 138 2.57 -19.72 -8.49
CA ASP A 138 1.13 -19.53 -8.48
C ASP A 138 0.77 -18.55 -9.61
N THR A 139 0.11 -19.01 -10.67
CA THR A 139 -0.34 -18.14 -11.78
C THR A 139 -1.42 -17.19 -11.28
N PHE A 140 -1.22 -15.88 -11.48
CA PHE A 140 -2.21 -14.88 -11.10
C PHE A 140 -3.46 -15.00 -11.99
N ASP A 141 -4.63 -15.10 -11.37
CA ASP A 141 -5.90 -15.15 -12.09
C ASP A 141 -6.35 -13.74 -12.46
N TYR A 142 -5.93 -13.28 -13.64
CA TYR A 142 -6.27 -11.96 -14.19
C TYR A 142 -7.77 -11.73 -14.33
N SER A 143 -8.59 -12.79 -14.39
CA SER A 143 -10.06 -12.68 -14.46
C SER A 143 -10.67 -12.04 -13.21
N LYS A 144 -9.98 -12.12 -12.06
CA LYS A 144 -10.40 -11.48 -10.81
C LYS A 144 -10.05 -10.00 -10.74
N MET A 145 -9.18 -9.54 -11.63
CA MET A 145 -8.80 -8.14 -11.71
C MET A 145 -9.82 -7.38 -12.55
N LEU A 146 -10.96 -7.09 -11.95
CA LEU A 146 -11.97 -6.24 -12.59
C LEU A 146 -11.53 -4.77 -12.45
N PRO A 147 -11.35 -4.03 -13.57
CA PRO A 147 -11.14 -2.59 -13.47
C PRO A 147 -12.37 -1.95 -12.80
N PRO A 148 -12.18 -0.91 -11.98
CA PRO A 148 -13.31 -0.17 -11.44
C PRO A 148 -14.16 0.36 -12.59
N ASN A 149 -15.48 0.20 -12.48
CA ASN A 149 -16.41 0.82 -13.40
C ASN A 149 -16.54 2.31 -13.03
N PHE A 150 -16.10 3.20 -13.91
CA PHE A 150 -16.30 4.63 -13.74
C PHE A 150 -17.53 5.04 -14.54
N GLU A 151 -18.63 5.36 -13.85
CA GLU A 151 -19.78 5.97 -14.47
C GLU A 151 -19.72 7.49 -14.27
N PRO A 152 -19.64 8.29 -15.35
CA PRO A 152 -19.80 9.72 -15.26
C PRO A 152 -21.17 10.03 -14.64
N THR A 153 -21.16 10.78 -13.55
CA THR A 153 -22.36 11.14 -12.79
C THR A 153 -22.38 12.64 -12.58
N ASP A 154 -23.56 13.23 -12.77
CA ASP A 154 -23.80 14.65 -12.54
C ASP A 154 -24.14 14.94 -11.06
N ASP A 155 -24.19 13.90 -10.22
CA ASP A 155 -24.48 14.03 -8.78
C ASP A 155 -23.25 14.52 -8.01
N VAL A 156 -23.32 15.77 -7.59
CA VAL A 156 -22.27 16.47 -6.85
C VAL A 156 -22.06 15.88 -5.45
N THR A 157 -23.05 15.18 -4.88
CA THR A 157 -22.95 14.59 -3.52
C THR A 157 -21.95 13.43 -3.43
N LEU A 158 -21.53 12.90 -4.58
CA LEU A 158 -20.52 11.85 -4.66
C LEU A 158 -19.08 12.38 -4.45
N LEU A 159 -18.91 13.71 -4.42
CA LEU A 159 -17.64 14.38 -4.13
C LEU A 159 -17.66 14.97 -2.72
N ASP A 160 -16.72 14.54 -1.87
CA ASP A 160 -16.59 15.06 -0.51
C ASP A 160 -16.32 16.57 -0.51
N GLY A 161 -17.15 17.33 0.22
CA GLY A 161 -16.96 18.77 0.46
C GLY A 161 -17.69 19.71 -0.50
N LEU A 162 -18.51 19.19 -1.42
CA LEU A 162 -19.39 20.01 -2.27
C LEU A 162 -20.84 19.87 -1.84
N GLU A 163 -21.52 20.99 -1.61
CA GLU A 163 -22.94 21.02 -1.30
C GLU A 163 -23.76 21.17 -2.59
N PRO A 164 -24.90 20.45 -2.73
CA PRO A 164 -25.81 20.64 -3.84
C PRO A 164 -26.26 22.09 -3.95
N VAL A 165 -26.15 22.64 -5.16
CA VAL A 165 -26.57 24.02 -5.42
C VAL A 165 -28.08 24.06 -5.59
N ASP A 166 -28.78 24.71 -4.66
CA ASP A 166 -30.22 24.93 -4.78
C ASP A 166 -30.58 25.73 -6.05
N ASN A 167 -31.63 25.28 -6.74
CA ASN A 167 -32.22 25.89 -7.94
C ASN A 167 -31.22 26.13 -9.09
N LEU A 168 -30.57 25.03 -9.50
CA LEU A 168 -29.46 24.97 -10.47
C LEU A 168 -29.74 25.72 -11.78
N GLU A 169 -30.91 25.53 -12.38
CA GLU A 169 -31.24 26.14 -13.69
C GLU A 169 -31.34 27.67 -13.62
N GLU A 170 -31.83 28.21 -12.51
CA GLU A 170 -31.93 29.65 -12.33
C GLU A 170 -30.53 30.28 -12.16
N LYS A 171 -29.65 29.62 -11.40
CA LYS A 171 -28.23 30.03 -11.30
C LYS A 171 -27.48 29.89 -12.62
N ARG A 172 -27.74 28.83 -13.39
CA ARG A 172 -27.20 28.67 -14.75
C ARG A 172 -27.63 29.84 -15.66
N ARG A 173 -28.89 30.27 -15.59
CA ARG A 173 -29.41 31.43 -16.33
C ARG A 173 -28.74 32.74 -15.88
N GLN A 174 -28.55 32.94 -14.57
CA GLN A 174 -27.87 34.12 -14.03
C GLN A 174 -26.41 34.19 -14.49
N LEU A 175 -25.66 33.09 -14.40
CA LEU A 175 -24.29 33.02 -14.90
C LEU A 175 -24.23 33.30 -16.41
N ARG A 176 -25.07 32.63 -17.21
CA ARG A 176 -25.12 32.87 -18.67
C ARG A 176 -25.43 34.32 -19.02
N THR A 177 -26.23 35.01 -18.20
CA THR A 177 -26.56 36.44 -18.41
C THR A 177 -25.40 37.34 -17.98
N PHE A 178 -24.75 37.02 -16.86
CA PHE A 178 -23.60 37.76 -16.33
C PHE A 178 -22.43 37.74 -17.32
N PHE A 179 -22.09 36.56 -17.86
CA PHE A 179 -20.99 36.38 -18.81
C PHE A 179 -21.38 36.71 -20.27
N LYS A 180 -22.66 36.97 -20.57
CA LYS A 180 -23.11 37.27 -21.94
C LYS A 180 -22.46 38.54 -22.49
N GLY A 181 -22.20 39.53 -21.63
CA GLY A 181 -21.52 40.77 -22.00
C GLY A 181 -20.01 40.61 -22.20
N GLU A 182 -19.36 39.69 -21.48
CA GLU A 182 -17.91 39.44 -21.62
C GLU A 182 -17.59 38.50 -22.80
N ALA A 183 -18.53 37.63 -23.19
CA ALA A 183 -18.35 36.74 -24.34
C ALA A 183 -18.40 37.46 -25.70
N GLU A 184 -19.10 38.60 -25.80
CA GLU A 184 -19.16 39.41 -27.03
C GLU A 184 -17.85 40.16 -27.31
N GLU A 185 -16.97 40.35 -26.30
CA GLU A 185 -15.64 40.94 -26.47
C GLU A 185 -14.54 39.94 -26.87
N ALA A 186 -14.82 38.64 -26.83
CA ALA A 186 -13.90 37.63 -27.36
C ALA A 186 -14.00 37.61 -28.89
N SER A 187 -13.36 38.59 -29.55
CA SER A 187 -13.13 38.54 -30.99
C SER A 187 -12.41 37.23 -31.32
N ILE A 188 -13.02 36.41 -32.17
CA ILE A 188 -12.31 35.31 -32.82
C ILE A 188 -11.20 35.96 -33.63
N ILE A 189 -9.97 35.85 -33.15
CA ILE A 189 -8.79 36.15 -33.96
C ILE A 189 -8.78 35.03 -35.00
N GLU A 190 -9.30 35.30 -36.19
CA GLU A 190 -8.94 34.53 -37.37
C GLU A 190 -7.43 34.66 -37.49
N ASN A 191 -6.70 33.62 -37.08
CA ASN A 191 -5.27 33.57 -37.29
C ASN A 191 -5.05 33.60 -38.80
N GLU A 192 -4.62 34.74 -39.35
CA GLU A 192 -4.00 34.79 -40.67
C GLU A 192 -2.92 33.72 -40.70
N GLU A 193 -3.03 32.80 -41.66
CA GLU A 193 -2.02 31.78 -41.92
C GLU A 193 -0.66 32.47 -42.02
N LEU A 194 0.20 32.23 -41.03
CA LEU A 194 1.61 32.56 -41.11
C LEU A 194 2.19 31.75 -42.26
N THR A 195 2.32 32.37 -43.43
CA THR A 195 3.09 31.81 -44.54
C THR A 195 4.55 31.72 -44.12
N ILE A 196 4.98 30.54 -43.69
CA ILE A 196 6.38 30.25 -43.44
C ILE A 196 7.07 30.23 -44.80
N LYS A 197 7.90 31.26 -45.06
CA LYS A 197 8.85 31.24 -46.16
C LYS A 197 9.94 30.24 -45.80
N ASN A 198 9.91 29.07 -46.42
CA ASN A 198 11.04 28.15 -46.39
C ASN A 198 12.09 28.70 -47.38
N ASP A 199 13.14 29.30 -46.84
CA ASP A 199 14.35 29.66 -47.58
C ASP A 199 15.25 28.41 -47.62
N ASP A 200 15.17 27.74 -48.78
CA ASP A 200 16.09 26.80 -49.41
C ASP A 200 17.09 25.96 -48.58
N GLY A 201 16.98 24.63 -48.78
CA GLY A 201 18.18 23.81 -49.03
C GLY A 201 18.31 22.49 -48.28
N ASP A 202 17.47 21.48 -48.57
CA ASP A 202 17.91 20.13 -48.99
C ASP A 202 16.73 19.13 -49.01
N THR A 203 16.65 18.38 -50.12
CA THR A 203 15.67 17.33 -50.42
C THR A 203 15.82 16.08 -49.54
N ALA A 204 14.69 15.61 -48.99
CA ALA A 204 14.43 14.17 -48.84
C ALA A 204 12.91 13.91 -48.93
N GLU A 205 12.52 13.07 -49.88
CA GLU A 205 11.14 12.65 -50.15
C GLU A 205 10.50 12.00 -48.91
N SER A 206 9.29 12.43 -48.57
CA SER A 206 8.39 11.73 -47.66
C SER A 206 7.70 10.56 -48.36
N PRO A 207 7.56 9.39 -47.74
CA PRO A 207 6.88 8.24 -48.35
C PRO A 207 5.37 8.50 -48.49
N GLU A 208 4.82 8.15 -49.66
CA GLU A 208 3.39 8.21 -49.99
C GLU A 208 2.54 7.43 -48.97
N GLU A 209 1.58 8.13 -48.34
CA GLU A 209 0.51 7.51 -47.56
C GLU A 209 -0.53 6.94 -48.52
N VAL A 210 -0.46 5.63 -48.75
CA VAL A 210 -1.42 4.89 -49.58
C VAL A 210 -2.76 4.79 -48.85
N LEU A 211 -3.70 5.62 -49.28
CA LEU A 211 -5.12 5.51 -48.93
C LEU A 211 -5.69 4.22 -49.56
N GLN A 212 -6.02 3.21 -48.76
CA GLN A 212 -6.86 2.10 -49.22
C GLN A 212 -8.33 2.33 -48.81
N PRO A 213 -9.29 2.20 -49.74
CA PRO A 213 -10.69 2.53 -49.51
C PRO A 213 -11.47 1.39 -48.83
N ASP A 214 -12.55 1.80 -48.17
CA ASP A 214 -13.62 1.00 -47.57
C ASP A 214 -13.99 -0.28 -48.35
N ALA A 215 -14.08 -1.40 -47.63
CA ALA A 215 -14.73 -2.61 -48.11
C ALA A 215 -15.90 -2.99 -47.19
N THR A 216 -17.11 -2.87 -47.76
CA THR A 216 -18.43 -3.28 -47.25
C THR A 216 -18.48 -4.77 -46.84
N PRO A 217 -19.33 -5.18 -45.87
CA PRO A 217 -19.36 -6.55 -45.37
C PRO A 217 -20.00 -7.51 -46.37
N ALA A 218 -19.48 -8.74 -46.46
CA ALA A 218 -20.10 -9.84 -47.18
C ALA A 218 -20.28 -11.07 -46.30
N ASP A 219 -21.45 -11.66 -46.44
CA ASP A 219 -22.01 -12.82 -45.75
C ASP A 219 -21.15 -14.09 -45.79
N GLY A 220 -21.42 -14.96 -44.80
CA GLY A 220 -20.58 -16.10 -44.45
C GLY A 220 -20.76 -17.39 -45.24
N HIS A 221 -20.04 -18.43 -44.81
CA HIS A 221 -20.49 -19.81 -44.85
C HIS A 221 -19.67 -20.70 -43.92
N LEU A 222 -20.33 -21.74 -43.43
CA LEU A 222 -19.86 -22.80 -42.56
C LEU A 222 -18.67 -23.60 -43.12
N GLY A 223 -17.87 -24.17 -42.24
CA GLY A 223 -16.94 -25.24 -42.58
C GLY A 223 -16.31 -25.88 -41.35
N ALA A 224 -16.88 -27.01 -40.91
CA ALA A 224 -16.35 -27.88 -39.89
C ALA A 224 -14.98 -28.46 -40.27
N ARG A 225 -14.10 -28.61 -39.28
CA ARG A 225 -13.31 -29.81 -38.99
C ARG A 225 -12.63 -29.70 -37.62
#